data_AF-A0ABD0K208-F1
#
_entry.id   AF-A0ABD0K208-F1
#
_cell.length_a   1.000
_cell.length_b   1.000
_cell.length_c   1.000
_cell.angle_alpha   90.00
_cell.angle_beta   90.00
_cell.angle_gamma   90.00
#
_symmetry.space_group_name_H-M   'P 1'
#
loop_
_entity.id
_entity.type
_entity.pdbx_description
1 polymer ?
#
loop_
_entity_poly.entity_id
_entity_poly.type
_entity_poly.pdbx_seq_one_letter_code
_entity_poly.pdbx_strand_id
1 'polypeptide(L)'
;MFIGVYVPPADSSYYVGKERDSNLQLVQDYIMSLYEQDEDVHIMLCGDLNAHIGKWDGNTDVDMVSDSDQDDFCRKSKDTVINRFGRLLIDICRFFQCTPLNGWFGGDKMG
;
A
#
# COMPACT_ATOMS: atom_id res chain seq x y z
N MET A 1 -1.62 -3.93 14.49
CA MET A 1 -0.27 -3.36 14.49
C MET A 1 -0.16 -2.26 13.44
N PHE A 2 0.46 -1.13 13.78
CA PHE A 2 0.70 -0.03 12.84
C PHE A 2 2.17 -0.03 12.41
N ILE A 3 2.43 0.05 11.11
CA ILE A 3 3.76 0.12 10.53
C ILE A 3 3.86 1.44 9.74
N GLY A 4 4.56 2.42 10.30
CA GLY A 4 4.83 3.70 9.64
C GLY A 4 6.13 3.62 8.86
N VAL A 5 6.08 3.81 7.53
CA VAL A 5 7.24 3.66 6.65
C VAL A 5 7.41 4.88 5.75
N TYR A 6 8.66 5.27 5.55
CA TYR A 6 9.07 6.13 4.45
C TYR A 6 9.87 5.30 3.43
N VAL A 7 9.39 5.25 2.20
CA VAL A 7 10.09 4.62 1.07
C VAL A 7 10.51 5.73 0.11
N PRO A 8 11.83 5.95 -0.12
CA PRO A 8 12.29 6.95 -1.08
C PRO A 8 11.69 6.70 -2.48
N PRO A 9 11.46 7.73 -3.31
CA PRO A 9 10.95 7.59 -4.67
C PRO A 9 11.72 6.56 -5.51
N ALA A 10 11.04 5.89 -6.46
CA ALA A 10 11.64 4.83 -7.27
C ALA A 10 12.88 5.29 -8.06
N ASP A 11 12.92 6.53 -8.50
CA ASP A 11 14.03 7.16 -9.21
C ASP A 11 15.06 7.81 -8.28
N SER A 12 14.92 7.64 -6.96
CA SER A 12 15.86 8.20 -5.98
C SER A 12 17.27 7.63 -6.14
N SER A 13 18.27 8.50 -6.03
CA SER A 13 19.69 8.12 -5.96
C SER A 13 20.02 7.25 -4.75
N TYR A 14 19.14 7.17 -3.76
CA TYR A 14 19.26 6.27 -2.61
C TYR A 14 19.48 4.81 -3.02
N TYR A 15 18.87 4.35 -4.11
CA TYR A 15 18.97 2.96 -4.58
C TYR A 15 20.25 2.67 -5.39
N VAL A 16 21.05 3.68 -5.73
CA VAL A 16 22.27 3.49 -6.53
C VAL A 16 23.29 2.65 -5.75
N GLY A 17 23.67 1.51 -6.29
CA GLY A 17 24.64 0.59 -5.67
C GLY A 17 24.08 -0.19 -4.48
N LYS A 18 22.76 -0.17 -4.25
CA LYS A 18 22.10 -1.06 -3.29
C LYS A 18 21.77 -2.40 -3.95
N GLU A 19 21.77 -3.45 -3.14
CA GLU A 19 21.37 -4.79 -3.59
C GLU A 19 19.87 -4.89 -3.88
N ARG A 20 19.06 -4.10 -3.16
CA ARG A 20 17.61 -4.06 -3.33
C ARG A 20 17.17 -2.81 -4.08
N ASP A 21 16.28 -3.01 -5.05
CA ASP A 21 15.72 -1.95 -5.89
C ASP A 21 14.51 -1.24 -5.26
N SER A 22 14.02 -1.73 -4.11
CA SER A 22 12.92 -1.16 -3.34
C SER A 22 12.97 -1.51 -1.85
N ASN A 23 12.76 -0.53 -0.99
CA ASN A 23 12.56 -0.79 0.44
C ASN A 23 11.20 -1.44 0.76
N LEU A 24 10.25 -1.50 -0.19
CA LEU A 24 9.00 -2.24 0.00
C LEU A 24 9.25 -3.74 0.21
N GLN A 25 10.33 -4.29 -0.34
CA GLN A 25 10.72 -5.68 -0.10
C GLN A 25 11.09 -5.92 1.37
N LEU A 26 11.69 -4.94 2.05
CA LEU A 26 11.99 -5.04 3.48
C LEU A 26 10.70 -5.00 4.31
N VAL A 27 9.72 -4.20 3.88
CA VAL A 27 8.40 -4.16 4.51
C VAL A 27 7.69 -5.50 4.36
N GLN A 28 7.73 -6.09 3.17
CA GLN A 28 7.17 -7.42 2.92
C GLN A 28 7.82 -8.49 3.80
N ASP A 29 9.16 -8.56 3.84
CA ASP A 29 9.89 -9.52 4.68
C ASP A 29 9.49 -9.36 6.16
N TYR A 30 9.32 -8.12 6.62
CA TYR A 30 8.89 -7.84 7.99
C TYR A 30 7.45 -8.27 8.25
N ILE A 31 6.52 -7.99 7.33
CA ILE A 31 5.12 -8.44 7.44
C ILE A 31 5.06 -9.97 7.50
N MET A 32 5.82 -10.69 6.67
CA MET A 32 5.90 -12.15 6.74
C MET A 32 6.38 -12.62 8.11
N SER A 33 7.42 -12.00 8.67
CA SER A 33 7.94 -12.35 10.00
C SER A 33 6.93 -12.11 11.13
N LEU A 34 5.97 -11.18 10.94
CA LEU A 34 4.88 -10.97 11.90
C LEU A 34 3.83 -12.09 11.79
N TYR A 35 3.44 -12.49 10.59
CA TYR A 35 2.52 -13.62 10.38
C TYR A 35 3.10 -14.96 10.86
N GLU A 36 4.42 -15.14 10.77
CA GLU A 36 5.09 -16.33 11.33
C GLU A 36 5.04 -16.37 12.86
N GLN A 37 4.93 -15.21 13.52
CA GLN A 37 4.87 -15.10 14.98
C GLN A 37 3.43 -15.16 15.50
N ASP A 38 2.48 -14.59 14.75
CA ASP A 38 1.07 -14.50 15.11
C ASP A 38 0.21 -14.49 13.83
N GLU A 39 -0.52 -15.58 13.59
CA GLU A 39 -1.36 -15.75 12.40
C GLU A 39 -2.55 -14.76 12.36
N ASP A 40 -2.98 -14.23 13.53
CA ASP A 40 -4.13 -13.33 13.66
C ASP A 40 -3.73 -11.84 13.72
N VAL A 41 -2.50 -11.50 13.31
CA VAL A 41 -2.03 -10.12 13.33
C VAL A 41 -2.73 -9.26 12.26
N HIS A 42 -3.52 -8.28 12.70
CA HIS A 42 -4.04 -7.23 11.82
C HIS A 42 -2.99 -6.15 11.59
N ILE A 43 -2.58 -5.93 10.34
CA ILE A 43 -1.53 -4.96 10.00
C ILE A 43 -2.13 -3.77 9.26
N MET A 44 -1.74 -2.56 9.69
CA MET A 44 -1.98 -1.33 8.97
C MET A 44 -0.64 -0.73 8.56
N LEU A 45 -0.34 -0.75 7.26
CA LEU A 45 0.82 -0.08 6.67
C LEU A 45 0.45 1.35 6.28
N CYS A 46 1.21 2.33 6.75
CA CYS A 46 0.99 3.73 6.47
C CYS A 46 2.31 4.51 6.33
N GLY A 47 2.20 5.77 5.91
CA GLY A 47 3.33 6.65 5.66
C GLY A 47 3.47 7.01 4.18
N ASP A 48 4.65 7.50 3.80
CA ASP A 48 4.94 7.90 2.43
C ASP A 48 5.71 6.78 1.72
N LEU A 49 4.97 5.97 0.98
CA LEU A 49 5.49 4.80 0.26
C LEU A 49 6.03 5.15 -1.13
N ASN A 50 5.81 6.38 -1.62
CA ASN A 50 6.12 6.80 -3.01
C ASN A 50 5.70 5.76 -4.08
N ALA A 51 4.61 5.04 -3.81
CA ALA A 51 4.10 3.95 -4.62
C ALA A 51 2.87 4.46 -5.38
N HIS A 52 3.08 4.88 -6.62
CA HIS A 52 2.00 5.35 -7.49
C HIS A 52 1.23 4.13 -8.02
N ILE A 53 0.03 3.87 -7.50
CA ILE A 53 -0.81 2.71 -7.86
C ILE A 53 -1.81 3.01 -8.99
N GLY A 54 -1.75 4.21 -9.57
CA GLY A 54 -2.68 4.65 -10.61
C GLY A 54 -4.13 4.73 -10.14
N LYS A 55 -5.06 4.52 -11.09
CA LYS A 55 -6.49 4.34 -10.79
C LYS A 55 -6.70 2.91 -10.29
N TRP A 56 -6.57 2.73 -8.99
CA TRP A 56 -7.01 1.50 -8.34
C TRP A 56 -8.54 1.49 -8.30
N ASP A 57 -9.16 0.53 -8.98
CA ASP A 57 -10.61 0.36 -9.04
C ASP A 57 -11.15 -0.58 -7.95
N GLY A 58 -10.29 -1.10 -7.06
CA GLY A 58 -10.70 -1.97 -5.95
C GLY A 58 -11.27 -3.33 -6.38
N ASN A 59 -11.43 -3.57 -7.68
CA ASN A 59 -12.32 -4.60 -8.21
C ASN A 59 -11.57 -5.73 -8.92
N THR A 60 -10.35 -6.05 -8.48
CA THR A 60 -9.65 -7.25 -8.96
C THR A 60 -9.87 -8.40 -7.98
N ASP A 61 -10.96 -9.13 -8.18
CA ASP A 61 -11.22 -10.52 -7.80
C ASP A 61 -10.76 -10.94 -6.39
N VAL A 62 -11.13 -10.17 -5.38
CA VAL A 62 -11.28 -10.69 -4.02
C VAL A 62 -12.76 -10.50 -3.72
N ASP A 63 -13.47 -11.58 -3.38
CA ASP A 63 -14.84 -11.58 -2.84
C ASP A 63 -14.86 -10.82 -1.50
N MET A 64 -14.58 -9.52 -1.54
CA MET A 64 -14.74 -8.60 -0.44
C MET A 64 -16.21 -8.21 -0.45
N VAL A 65 -16.89 -8.65 0.60
CA VAL A 65 -18.25 -8.28 0.99
C VAL A 65 -18.62 -6.90 0.43
N SER A 66 -19.64 -6.88 -0.43
CA SER A 66 -20.23 -5.69 -1.01
C SER A 66 -20.86 -4.83 0.11
N ASP A 67 -20.03 -4.09 0.84
CA ASP A 67 -20.46 -2.94 1.60
C ASP A 67 -20.64 -1.79 0.61
N SER A 68 -21.82 -1.80 0.00
CA SER A 68 -22.38 -0.77 -0.90
C SER A 68 -22.41 0.66 -0.31
N ASP A 69 -21.84 0.88 0.88
CA ASP A 69 -21.70 2.17 1.56
C ASP A 69 -20.25 2.74 1.53
N GLN A 70 -19.25 2.01 1.01
CA GLN A 70 -17.85 2.51 1.00
C GLN A 70 -17.46 3.32 -0.25
N ASP A 71 -18.28 3.32 -1.30
CA ASP A 71 -17.95 3.97 -2.58
C ASP A 71 -17.84 5.51 -2.47
N ASP A 72 -18.50 6.12 -1.47
CA ASP A 72 -18.47 7.56 -1.25
C ASP A 72 -17.27 8.06 -0.42
N PHE A 73 -16.47 7.16 0.16
CA PHE A 73 -15.42 7.53 1.13
C PHE A 73 -13.99 7.40 0.61
N CYS A 74 -13.79 6.85 -0.59
CA CYS A 74 -12.45 6.69 -1.16
C CYS A 74 -12.08 7.93 -2.00
N ARG A 75 -11.11 8.72 -1.53
CA ARG A 75 -10.54 9.83 -2.32
C ARG A 75 -10.04 9.25 -3.64
N LYS A 76 -10.71 9.60 -4.74
CA LYS A 76 -10.31 9.14 -6.08
C LYS A 76 -8.90 9.64 -6.34
N SER A 77 -7.94 8.71 -6.32
CA SER A 77 -6.56 9.00 -6.69
C SER A 77 -6.56 9.68 -8.07
N LYS A 78 -5.97 10.87 -8.16
CA LYS A 78 -5.72 11.53 -9.45
C LYS A 78 -4.51 10.94 -10.16
N ASP A 79 -3.83 10.03 -9.49
CA ASP A 79 -2.67 9.34 -10.03
C ASP A 79 -3.14 8.42 -11.14
N THR A 80 -2.68 8.68 -12.37
CA THR A 80 -3.02 7.88 -13.54
C THR A 80 -1.89 6.94 -13.92
N VAL A 81 -0.73 7.09 -13.29
CA VAL A 81 0.49 6.37 -13.62
C VAL A 81 0.75 5.33 -12.55
N ILE A 82 1.04 4.10 -12.98
CA ILE A 82 1.53 3.05 -12.11
C ILE A 82 3.06 3.02 -12.20
N ASN A 83 3.76 3.37 -11.12
CA ASN A 83 5.21 3.23 -11.05
C ASN A 83 5.60 1.81 -10.59
N ARG A 84 6.90 1.47 -10.63
CA ARG A 84 7.37 0.12 -10.24
C ARG A 84 7.07 -0.23 -8.78
N PHE A 85 7.02 0.76 -7.89
CA PHE A 85 6.68 0.57 -6.48
C PHE A 85 5.18 0.41 -6.26
N GLY A 86 4.34 1.06 -7.06
CA GLY A 86 2.91 0.84 -7.07
C GLY A 86 2.55 -0.59 -7.44
N ARG A 87 3.22 -1.18 -8.45
CA ARG A 87 3.04 -2.60 -8.78
C ARG A 87 3.40 -3.51 -7.61
N LEU A 88 4.57 -3.30 -6.99
CA LEU A 88 4.99 -4.05 -5.81
C LEU A 88 4.01 -3.91 -4.65
N LEU A 89 3.52 -2.70 -4.40
CA LEU A 89 2.56 -2.46 -3.32
C LEU A 89 1.23 -3.17 -3.60
N ILE A 90 0.76 -3.16 -4.85
CA ILE A 90 -0.43 -3.92 -5.26
C ILE A 90 -0.23 -5.42 -5.00
N ASP A 91 0.93 -5.97 -5.36
CA ASP A 91 1.23 -7.39 -5.16
C ASP A 91 1.30 -7.76 -3.67
N ILE A 92 1.92 -6.91 -2.84
CA ILE A 92 1.93 -7.03 -1.37
C ILE A 92 0.49 -7.01 -0.84
N CYS A 93 -0.32 -6.03 -1.26
CA CYS A 93 -1.71 -5.91 -0.84
C CYS A 93 -2.54 -7.14 -1.22
N ARG A 94 -2.36 -7.70 -2.42
CA ARG A 94 -3.04 -8.93 -2.84
C ARG A 94 -2.61 -10.14 -2.02
N PHE A 95 -1.30 -10.27 -1.79
CA PHE A 95 -0.75 -11.41 -1.05
C PHE A 95 -1.23 -11.44 0.41
N PHE A 96 -1.28 -10.27 1.08
CA PHE A 96 -1.72 -10.15 2.47
C PHE A 96 -3.19 -9.73 2.63
N GLN A 97 -3.97 -9.75 1.54
CA GLN A 97 -5.38 -9.31 1.52
C GLN A 97 -5.60 -7.91 2.15
N CYS A 98 -4.64 -7.00 1.96
CA CYS A 98 -4.73 -5.62 2.44
C CYS A 98 -5.40 -4.72 1.40
N THR A 99 -6.12 -3.69 1.87
CA THR A 99 -6.73 -2.69 0.99
C THR A 99 -5.94 -1.38 1.05
N PRO A 100 -5.48 -0.82 -0.10
CA PRO A 100 -4.82 0.48 -0.13
C PRO A 100 -5.83 1.61 0.09
N LEU A 101 -5.60 2.45 1.11
CA LEU A 101 -6.51 3.54 1.50
C LEU A 101 -6.13 4.93 0.96
N ASN A 102 -5.12 5.04 0.09
CA ASN A 102 -4.70 6.27 -0.61
C ASN A 102 -4.71 7.57 0.24
N GLY A 103 -4.07 7.53 1.42
CA GLY A 103 -3.74 8.74 2.18
C GLY A 103 -4.92 9.49 2.82
N TRP A 104 -6.07 8.82 3.05
CA TRP A 104 -7.17 9.45 3.80
C TRP A 104 -6.75 9.78 5.23
N PHE A 105 -6.74 11.08 5.56
CA PHE A 105 -6.67 11.57 6.94
C PHE A 105 -8.06 12.10 7.31
N GLY A 106 -8.56 11.83 8.52
CA GLY A 106 -9.91 12.22 8.95
C GLY A 106 -10.24 13.73 8.86
N GLY A 107 -9.25 14.58 8.56
CA GLY A 107 -9.41 16.01 8.27
C GLY A 107 -9.67 16.37 6.81
N ASP A 108 -9.58 15.44 5.86
CA ASP A 108 -9.75 15.70 4.42
C ASP A 108 -11.20 15.99 4.01
N LYS A 109 -12.17 15.96 4.94
CA LYS A 109 -13.58 16.32 4.69
C LYS A 109 -13.84 17.84 4.57
N MET A 110 -12.83 18.70 4.82
CA MET A 110 -13.00 20.17 4.80
C MET A 110 -12.21 20.87 3.67
N GLY A 111 -11.94 20.20 2.54
CA GLY A 111 -11.26 20.79 1.37
C GLY A 111 -12.11 20.77 0.12
#